data_AF-V9LEI5-F1
#
_entry.id   AF-V9LEI5-F1
#
_cell.length_a   1.000
_cell.length_b   1.000
_cell.length_c   1.000
_cell.angle_alpha   90.00
_cell.angle_beta   90.00
_cell.angle_gamma   90.00
#
_symmetry.space_group_name_H-M   'P 1'
#
loop_
_entity.id
_entity.type
_entity.pdbx_description
1 polymer ?
#
loop_
_entity_poly.entity_id
_entity_poly.type
_entity_poly.pdbx_seq_one_letter_code
_entity_poly.pdbx_strand_id
1 'polypeptide(L)'
;AYQGLASYLSSGGDQYWVIDTDYDNYAITYACRRLKDDGTCDDGYALIFSRNPRGLPSTIQRIVRQKQEDICLSGQFEPVLQSGACP
;
A
#
# COMPACT_ATOMS: atom_id res chain seq x y z
N ALA A 1 2.45 -14.95 3.22
CA ALA A 1 1.41 -13.92 3.03
C ALA A 1 1.48 -13.21 1.66
N TYR A 2 2.67 -12.87 1.15
CA TYR A 2 2.82 -12.12 -0.12
C TYR A 2 2.47 -12.89 -1.41
N GLN A 3 2.53 -14.23 -1.40
CA GLN A 3 2.22 -15.05 -2.56
C GLN A 3 0.74 -14.95 -3.01
N GLY A 4 -0.18 -14.63 -2.09
CA GLY A 4 -1.56 -14.35 -2.46
C GLY A 4 -1.69 -13.01 -3.19
N LEU A 5 -1.05 -11.95 -2.68
CA LEU A 5 -1.12 -10.60 -3.26
C LEU A 5 -0.69 -10.59 -4.75
N ALA A 6 0.35 -11.35 -5.10
CA ALA A 6 0.85 -11.44 -6.47
C ALA A 6 -0.13 -12.12 -7.44
N SER A 7 -0.82 -13.19 -7.03
CA SER A 7 -1.86 -13.81 -7.86
C SER A 7 -3.09 -12.90 -8.03
N TYR A 8 -3.37 -12.04 -7.04
CA TYR A 8 -4.54 -11.15 -7.05
C TYR A 8 -4.31 -9.83 -7.81
N LEU A 9 -3.10 -9.27 -7.80
CA LEU A 9 -2.74 -8.17 -8.71
C LEU A 9 -2.88 -8.59 -10.18
N SER A 10 -2.77 -9.90 -10.47
CA SER A 10 -2.88 -10.47 -11.81
C SER A 10 -4.31 -10.79 -12.24
N SER A 11 -5.29 -10.90 -11.32
CA SER A 11 -6.68 -11.25 -11.67
C SER A 11 -7.45 -10.12 -12.35
N GLY A 12 -6.99 -8.87 -12.18
CA GLY A 12 -7.62 -7.67 -12.76
C GLY A 12 -8.99 -7.35 -12.14
N GLY A 13 -9.40 -6.08 -12.23
CA GLY A 13 -10.75 -5.63 -11.84
C GLY A 13 -10.84 -4.77 -10.57
N ASP A 14 -9.78 -4.66 -9.78
CA ASP A 14 -9.78 -3.79 -8.60
C ASP A 14 -9.64 -2.32 -8.99
N GLN A 15 -10.36 -1.44 -8.29
CA GLN A 15 -10.11 -0.01 -8.37
C GLN A 15 -8.79 0.32 -7.67
N TYR A 16 -7.77 0.63 -8.45
CA TYR A 16 -6.42 0.91 -7.94
C TYR A 16 -6.16 2.41 -7.85
N TRP A 17 -6.06 2.91 -6.62
CA TRP A 17 -5.97 4.34 -6.33
C TRP A 17 -4.56 4.69 -5.89
N VAL A 18 -4.00 5.75 -6.46
CA VAL A 18 -2.81 6.42 -5.93
C VAL A 18 -3.30 7.46 -4.94
N ILE A 19 -3.10 7.20 -3.65
CA ILE A 19 -3.54 8.06 -2.56
C ILE A 19 -2.63 9.29 -2.44
N ASP A 20 -1.32 9.08 -2.55
CA ASP A 20 -0.32 10.14 -2.52
C ASP A 20 0.98 9.66 -3.17
N THR A 21 1.74 10.56 -3.78
CA THR A 21 3.03 10.26 -4.39
C THR A 21 3.77 11.56 -4.69
N ASP A 22 5.08 11.57 -4.48
CA ASP A 22 5.97 12.62 -5.00
C ASP A 22 6.69 12.18 -6.28
N TYR A 23 6.36 10.98 -6.80
CA TYR A 23 6.95 10.31 -7.97
C TYR A 23 8.42 9.91 -7.83
N ASP A 24 9.20 10.68 -7.10
CA ASP A 24 10.66 10.60 -6.97
C ASP A 24 11.12 9.76 -5.78
N ASN A 25 10.32 9.63 -4.71
CA ASN A 25 10.73 8.93 -3.49
C ASN A 25 9.74 7.87 -3.04
N TYR A 26 8.44 8.16 -3.08
CA TYR A 26 7.42 7.27 -2.53
C TYR A 26 6.11 7.31 -3.29
N ALA A 27 5.31 6.26 -3.12
CA ALA A 27 3.90 6.25 -3.50
C ALA A 27 3.10 5.43 -2.50
N ILE A 28 1.88 5.87 -2.21
CA ILE A 28 0.92 5.17 -1.38
C ILE A 28 -0.23 4.77 -2.29
N THR A 29 -0.54 3.49 -2.31
CA THR A 29 -1.61 2.93 -3.12
C THR A 29 -2.62 2.22 -2.26
N TYR A 30 -3.86 2.21 -2.72
CA TYR A 30 -4.98 1.60 -2.05
C TYR A 30 -5.89 0.95 -3.07
N ALA A 31 -6.42 -0.21 -2.73
CA ALA A 31 -7.49 -0.84 -3.48
C ALA A 31 -8.51 -1.42 -2.50
N CYS A 32 -9.79 -1.11 -2.74
CA CYS A 32 -10.89 -1.77 -2.07
C CYS A 32 -11.60 -2.71 -3.05
N ARG A 33 -11.64 -3.98 -2.71
CA ARG A 33 -12.22 -5.05 -3.54
C ARG A 33 -13.71 -5.24 -3.25
N ARG A 34 -14.08 -5.08 -1.99
CA ARG A 34 -15.46 -5.23 -1.54
C ARG A 34 -15.81 -4.19 -0.50
N LEU A 35 -16.90 -3.48 -0.74
CA LEU A 35 -17.50 -2.55 0.20
C LEU A 35 -18.48 -3.29 1.12
N LYS A 36 -18.65 -2.77 2.33
CA LYS A 36 -19.76 -3.08 3.21
C LYS A 36 -20.99 -2.27 2.79
N ASP A 37 -22.13 -2.60 3.37
CA ASP A 37 -23.40 -1.89 3.12
C ASP A 37 -23.35 -0.41 3.52
N ASP A 38 -22.49 -0.04 4.46
CA ASP A 38 -22.25 1.34 4.90
C ASP A 38 -21.27 2.11 4.00
N GLY A 39 -20.76 1.48 2.94
CA GLY A 39 -19.79 2.07 2.00
C GLY A 39 -18.35 2.05 2.49
N THR A 40 -18.05 1.54 3.68
CA THR A 40 -16.67 1.32 4.12
C THR A 40 -16.08 0.08 3.46
N CYS A 41 -14.75 -0.01 3.41
CA CYS A 41 -14.10 -1.16 2.81
C CYS A 41 -14.14 -2.38 3.74
N ASP A 42 -14.56 -3.52 3.23
CA ASP A 42 -14.51 -4.81 3.95
C ASP A 42 -13.25 -5.60 3.61
N ASP A 43 -12.86 -5.58 2.35
CA ASP A 43 -11.69 -6.30 1.87
C ASP A 43 -10.89 -5.40 0.92
N GLY A 44 -9.73 -4.97 1.39
CA GLY A 44 -8.84 -4.09 0.65
C GLY A 44 -7.39 -4.27 1.09
N TYR A 45 -6.49 -3.70 0.30
CA TYR A 45 -5.06 -3.68 0.59
C TYR A 45 -4.47 -2.32 0.24
N ALA A 46 -3.34 -2.02 0.87
CA ALA A 46 -2.56 -0.84 0.59
C ALA A 46 -1.08 -1.20 0.51
N LEU A 47 -0.36 -0.51 -0.37
CA LEU A 47 1.08 -0.67 -0.52
C LEU A 47 1.77 0.68 -0.45
N ILE A 48 2.87 0.72 0.30
CA ILE A 48 3.77 1.87 0.36
C ILE A 48 5.02 1.49 -0.44
N PHE A 49 5.20 2.17 -1.57
CA PHE A 49 6.36 2.00 -2.42
C PHE A 49 7.46 2.99 -2.03
N SER A 50 8.71 2.56 -2.18
CA SER A 50 9.90 3.40 -2.01
C SER A 50 10.79 3.24 -3.22
N ARG A 51 11.32 4.35 -3.74
CA ARG A 51 12.38 4.33 -4.76
C ARG A 51 13.74 3.91 -4.18
N ASN A 52 13.91 4.01 -2.86
CA ASN A 52 15.11 3.58 -2.15
C ASN A 52 14.83 2.27 -1.36
N PRO A 53 15.52 1.16 -1.68
CA PRO A 53 15.31 -0.13 -0.99
C PRO A 53 15.77 -0.10 0.48
N ARG A 54 16.54 0.91 0.90
CA ARG A 54 16.95 1.10 2.30
C ARG A 54 15.88 1.76 3.17
N GLY A 55 14.72 2.10 2.58
CA GLY A 55 13.59 2.69 3.28
C GLY A 55 13.39 4.18 3.00
N LEU A 56 12.42 4.76 3.70
CA LEU A 56 11.96 6.14 3.49
C LEU A 56 12.66 7.14 4.42
N PRO A 57 12.98 8.35 3.95
CA PRO A 57 13.44 9.45 4.81
C PRO A 57 12.42 9.80 5.90
N SER A 58 12.87 10.34 7.04
CA SER A 58 12.01 10.69 8.17
C SER A 58 10.88 11.66 7.79
N THR A 59 11.13 12.62 6.90
CA THR A 59 10.11 13.54 6.38
C THR A 59 9.00 12.79 5.65
N ILE A 60 9.34 11.82 4.80
CA ILE A 60 8.37 11.01 4.07
C ILE A 60 7.64 10.04 5.00
N GLN A 61 8.31 9.48 6.00
CA GLN A 61 7.65 8.63 7.00
C GLN A 61 6.53 9.36 7.74
N ARG A 62 6.67 10.67 8.00
CA ARG A 62 5.60 11.47 8.61
C ARG A 62 4.39 11.62 7.68
N ILE A 63 4.62 11.85 6.39
CA ILE A 63 3.56 11.92 5.37
C ILE A 63 2.85 10.58 5.27
N VAL A 64 3.60 9.49 5.19
CA VAL A 64 3.04 8.13 5.15
C VAL A 64 2.17 7.86 6.38
N ARG A 65 2.64 8.17 7.60
CA ARG A 65 1.84 7.99 8.82
C ARG A 65 0.53 8.77 8.78
N GLN A 66 0.57 10.03 8.34
CA GLN A 66 -0.64 10.83 8.18
C GLN A 66 -1.59 10.19 7.17
N LYS A 67 -1.10 9.73 6.02
CA LYS A 67 -1.93 9.10 5.00
C LYS A 67 -2.50 7.75 5.42
N GLN A 68 -1.81 7.00 6.27
CA GLN A 68 -2.34 5.79 6.89
C GLN A 68 -3.54 6.09 7.79
N GLU A 69 -3.52 7.21 8.52
CA GLU A 69 -4.67 7.67 9.31
C GLU A 69 -5.81 8.15 8.41
N ASP A 70 -5.52 8.94 7.38
CA ASP A 70 -6.50 9.47 6.42
C ASP A 70 -7.31 8.34 5.72
N ILE A 71 -6.71 7.16 5.52
CA ILE A 71 -7.35 6.00 4.89
C ILE A 71 -7.80 4.91 5.89
N CYS A 72 -7.79 5.20 7.19
CA CYS A 72 -8.22 4.29 8.25
C CYS A 72 -7.41 2.97 8.37
N LEU A 73 -6.13 2.99 7.96
CA LEU A 73 -5.22 1.82 7.99
C LEU A 73 -4.01 2.02 8.92
N SER A 74 -4.07 2.99 9.84
CA SER A 74 -3.01 3.20 10.83
C SER A 74 -2.75 1.94 11.66
N GLY A 75 -1.48 1.54 11.77
CA GLY A 75 -1.05 0.33 12.48
C GLY A 75 -1.29 -1.00 11.76
N GLN A 76 -1.87 -1.01 10.56
CA GLN A 76 -2.19 -2.24 9.80
C GLN A 76 -1.10 -2.68 8.81
N PHE A 77 0.00 -1.91 8.69
CA PHE A 77 1.05 -2.16 7.72
C PHE A 77 2.19 -2.98 8.31
N GLU A 78 2.66 -3.97 7.56
CA GLU A 78 3.84 -4.77 7.90
C GLU A 78 5.00 -4.48 6.94
N PRO A 79 6.26 -4.44 7.42
CA PRO A 79 7.43 -4.31 6.56
C PRO A 79 7.59 -5.51 5.63
N VAL A 80 7.92 -5.26 4.36
CA VAL A 80 8.20 -6.30 3.38
C VAL A 80 9.71 -6.42 3.16
N LEU A 81 10.30 -7.56 3.53
CA LEU A 81 11.72 -7.83 3.32
C LEU A 81 12.01 -8.11 1.84
N GLN A 82 12.89 -7.30 1.24
CA GLN A 82 13.42 -7.52 -0.10
C GLN A 82 14.70 -8.36 -0.02
N SER A 83 14.56 -9.69 -0.10
CA SER A 83 15.68 -10.64 0.04
C SER A 83 16.46 -10.92 -1.25
N GLY A 84 15.98 -10.42 -2.39
CA GLY A 84 16.52 -10.79 -3.71
C GLY A 84 16.19 -12.23 -4.13
N ALA A 85 15.16 -12.84 -3.55
CA ALA A 85 14.71 -14.20 -3.91
C ALA A 85 14.22 -14.31 -5.36
N CYS A 86 13.77 -13.20 -5.95
CA CYS A 86 13.39 -13.09 -7.36
C CYS A 86 14.33 -12.09 -8.06
N PRO A 87 14.85 -12.42 -9.26
CA PRO A 87 15.73 -11.55 -10.04
C PRO A 87 14.99 -10.39 -10.73
#